data_AF-A0A068U2X5-F1
#
_entry.id   AF-A0A068U2X5-F1
#
_cell.length_a   1.000
_cell.length_b   1.000
_cell.length_c   1.000
_cell.angle_alpha   90.00
_cell.angle_beta   90.00
_cell.angle_gamma   90.00
#
_symmetry.space_group_name_H-M   'P 1'
#
loop_
_entity.id
_entity.type
_entity.pdbx_description
1 polymer ?
#
loop_
_entity_poly.entity_id
_entity_poly.type
_entity_poly.pdbx_seq_one_letter_code
_entity_poly.pdbx_strand_id
1 'polypeptide(L)'
;MRKVLHVGLDTCSVVSNLLKDDDTEAWGVEPYDLEDPSGSCKSLVHRGIVRVADIKFSLPYRENSFSLVIVSDAVDYLSPKYLNKTLSDLARVSSDGLVIFTGFPGHSRANVAELSKFGRPAKMRSSSWWGRFFVQTSLMENEAAVKKFEQVATESTYTPRCQVFHLKSFR
;
A
#
# COMPACT_ATOMS: atom_id res chain seq x y z
N MET A 1 -11.89 11.82 12.96
CA MET A 1 -11.92 11.08 11.69
C MET A 1 -10.51 10.93 11.15
N ARG A 2 -10.07 9.70 10.92
CA ARG A 2 -8.78 9.35 10.31
C ARG A 2 -8.95 9.31 8.80
N LYS A 3 -8.06 9.96 8.07
CA LYS A 3 -8.04 9.93 6.61
C LYS A 3 -7.10 8.83 6.14
N VAL A 4 -7.64 7.81 5.50
CA VAL A 4 -6.89 6.63 5.09
C VAL A 4 -6.87 6.52 3.57
N LEU A 5 -5.67 6.42 3.00
CA LEU A 5 -5.49 6.08 1.58
C LEU A 5 -5.02 4.64 1.48
N HIS A 6 -5.74 3.81 0.73
CA HIS A 6 -5.26 2.49 0.34
C HIS A 6 -4.73 2.52 -1.10
N VAL A 7 -3.62 1.82 -1.36
CA VAL A 7 -3.00 1.68 -2.68
C VAL A 7 -2.67 0.21 -2.96
N GLY A 8 -3.26 -0.38 -4.01
CA GLY A 8 -3.00 -1.79 -4.33
C GLY A 8 -4.15 -2.52 -5.01
N LEU A 9 -3.95 -3.82 -5.27
CA LEU A 9 -4.84 -4.66 -6.10
C LEU A 9 -6.25 -4.90 -5.54
N ASP A 10 -6.40 -4.82 -4.23
CA ASP A 10 -7.69 -5.03 -3.54
C ASP A 10 -8.30 -3.73 -3.03
N THR A 11 -7.93 -2.59 -3.64
CA THR A 11 -8.30 -1.26 -3.14
C THR A 11 -9.79 -1.09 -2.96
N CYS A 12 -10.60 -1.49 -3.95
CA CYS A 12 -12.05 -1.39 -3.84
C CYS A 12 -12.62 -2.17 -2.64
N SER A 13 -12.10 -3.36 -2.36
CA SER A 13 -12.55 -4.19 -1.24
C SER A 13 -12.15 -3.59 0.10
N VAL A 14 -10.88 -3.19 0.23
CA VAL A 14 -10.34 -2.59 1.47
C VAL A 14 -11.06 -1.28 1.78
N VAL A 15 -11.21 -0.40 0.79
CA VAL A 15 -11.92 0.88 0.97
C VAL A 15 -13.39 0.65 1.32
N SER A 16 -14.07 -0.32 0.69
CA SER A 16 -15.46 -0.66 1.04
C SER A 16 -15.61 -1.09 2.50
N ASN A 17 -14.60 -1.77 3.07
CA ASN A 17 -14.61 -2.16 4.47
C ASN A 17 -14.27 -1.01 5.41
N LEU A 18 -13.30 -0.16 5.04
CA LEU A 18 -12.93 1.01 5.83
C LEU A 18 -14.07 2.04 5.91
N LEU A 19 -14.87 2.19 4.84
CA LEU A 19 -16.03 3.08 4.84
C LEU A 19 -17.17 2.65 5.78
N LYS A 20 -17.09 1.46 6.39
CA LYS A 20 -18.04 1.00 7.42
C LYS A 20 -17.66 1.47 8.82
N ASP A 21 -16.45 1.99 8.99
CA ASP A 21 -15.96 2.54 10.26
C ASP A 21 -16.29 4.04 10.34
N ASP A 22 -17.09 4.42 11.33
CA ASP A 22 -17.58 5.79 11.53
C ASP A 22 -16.45 6.80 11.81
N ASP A 23 -15.29 6.32 12.28
CA ASP A 23 -14.12 7.14 12.58
C ASP A 23 -13.14 7.26 11.40
N THR A 24 -13.45 6.68 10.24
CA THR A 24 -12.54 6.60 9.10
C THR A 24 -13.15 7.20 7.82
N GLU A 25 -12.43 8.17 7.23
CA GLU A 25 -12.65 8.60 5.85
C GLU A 25 -11.65 7.85 4.96
N ALA A 26 -12.12 7.09 3.96
CA ALA A 26 -11.28 6.21 3.15
C ALA A 26 -11.28 6.58 1.66
N TRP A 27 -10.10 6.52 1.06
CA TRP A 27 -9.87 6.69 -0.39
C TRP A 27 -8.99 5.57 -0.92
N GLY A 28 -9.04 5.37 -2.23
CA GLY A 28 -8.30 4.33 -2.91
C GLY A 28 -7.53 4.81 -4.13
N VAL A 29 -6.37 4.21 -4.36
CA VAL A 29 -5.68 4.23 -5.66
C VAL A 29 -5.47 2.80 -6.14
N GLU A 30 -6.07 2.47 -7.27
CA GLU A 30 -5.81 1.23 -7.98
C GLU A 30 -4.69 1.47 -9.00
N PRO A 31 -3.49 0.90 -8.82
CA PRO A 31 -2.33 1.16 -9.67
C PRO A 31 -2.45 0.63 -11.11
N TYR A 32 -3.39 -0.29 -11.35
CA TYR A 32 -3.50 -1.02 -12.61
C TYR A 32 -4.93 -0.99 -13.13
N ASP A 33 -5.10 -1.32 -14.41
CA ASP A 33 -6.43 -1.38 -15.00
C ASP A 33 -7.30 -2.44 -14.31
N LEU A 34 -8.56 -2.07 -14.11
CA LEU A 34 -9.58 -2.94 -13.56
C LEU A 34 -10.16 -3.79 -14.70
N GLU A 35 -9.75 -5.05 -14.79
CA GLU A 35 -10.37 -6.03 -15.68
C GLU A 35 -11.67 -6.55 -15.05
N ASP A 36 -12.80 -6.25 -15.71
CA ASP A 36 -14.17 -6.58 -15.28
C ASP A 36 -14.46 -6.37 -13.76
N PRO A 37 -14.40 -5.13 -13.26
CA PRO A 37 -14.61 -4.87 -11.85
C PRO A 37 -16.07 -5.14 -11.43
N SER A 38 -16.24 -5.57 -10.18
CA SER A 38 -17.55 -5.74 -9.55
C SER A 38 -18.37 -4.44 -9.58
N GLY A 39 -19.70 -4.54 -9.49
CA GLY A 39 -20.59 -3.37 -9.46
C GLY A 39 -20.29 -2.40 -8.30
N SER A 40 -19.88 -2.92 -7.14
CA SER A 40 -19.47 -2.09 -6.01
C SER A 40 -18.18 -1.31 -6.30
N CYS A 41 -17.19 -1.94 -6.93
CA CYS A 41 -15.95 -1.28 -7.32
C CYS A 41 -16.21 -0.21 -8.40
N LYS A 42 -17.03 -0.52 -9.41
CA LYS A 42 -17.48 0.46 -10.43
C LYS A 42 -18.11 1.69 -9.79
N SER A 43 -18.96 1.50 -8.76
CA SER A 43 -19.58 2.60 -8.01
C SER A 43 -18.56 3.46 -7.26
N LEU A 44 -17.58 2.85 -6.58
CA LEU A 44 -16.52 3.60 -5.88
C LEU A 44 -15.64 4.42 -6.83
N VAL A 45 -15.33 3.88 -8.01
CA VAL A 45 -14.59 4.58 -9.05
C VAL A 45 -15.41 5.74 -9.61
N HIS A 46 -16.69 5.50 -9.93
CA HIS A 46 -17.58 6.54 -10.45
C HIS A 46 -17.77 7.70 -9.47
N ARG A 47 -17.83 7.41 -8.16
CA ARG A 47 -17.90 8.41 -7.08
C ARG A 47 -16.57 9.13 -6.82
N GLY A 48 -15.48 8.73 -7.47
CA GLY A 48 -14.15 9.30 -7.28
C GLY A 48 -13.49 8.97 -5.94
N ILE A 49 -14.04 8.00 -5.20
CA ILE A 49 -13.47 7.52 -3.92
C ILE A 49 -12.24 6.66 -4.21
N VAL A 50 -12.34 5.80 -5.22
CA VAL A 50 -11.22 5.03 -5.76
C VAL A 50 -10.81 5.63 -7.09
N ARG A 51 -9.51 5.87 -7.29
CA ARG A 51 -8.95 6.36 -8.55
C ARG A 51 -8.09 5.28 -9.18
N VAL A 52 -8.23 5.05 -10.48
CA VAL A 52 -7.27 4.25 -11.24
C VAL A 52 -6.13 5.17 -11.65
N ALA A 53 -4.92 4.93 -11.14
CA ALA A 53 -3.77 5.79 -11.38
C ALA A 53 -2.45 5.05 -11.21
N ASP A 54 -1.54 5.20 -12.17
CA ASP A 54 -0.23 4.57 -12.17
C ASP A 54 0.70 5.21 -11.10
N ILE A 55 1.02 4.41 -10.07
CA ILE A 55 1.84 4.82 -8.90
C ILE A 55 3.32 5.07 -9.22
N LYS A 56 3.79 4.82 -10.45
CA LYS A 56 5.11 5.26 -10.92
C LYS A 56 5.17 6.80 -11.04
N PHE A 57 4.01 7.45 -11.12
CA PHE A 57 3.87 8.90 -11.16
C PHE A 57 3.31 9.42 -9.84
N SER A 58 3.53 10.72 -9.60
CA SER A 58 3.07 11.33 -8.36
C SER A 58 1.55 11.32 -8.27
N LEU A 59 1.05 10.94 -7.11
CA LEU A 59 -0.37 10.94 -6.79
C LEU A 59 -0.91 12.38 -6.78
N PRO A 60 -2.13 12.61 -7.28
CA PRO A 60 -2.74 13.94 -7.38
C PRO A 60 -3.28 14.45 -6.02
N TYR A 61 -2.53 14.20 -4.95
CA TYR A 61 -2.84 14.62 -3.59
C TYR A 61 -1.75 15.54 -3.07
N ARG A 62 -2.12 16.52 -2.24
CA ARG A 62 -1.16 17.38 -1.55
C ARG A 62 -0.39 16.58 -0.51
N GLU A 63 0.76 17.11 -0.10
CA GLU A 63 1.46 16.53 1.05
C GLU A 63 0.56 16.50 2.30
N ASN A 64 0.77 15.51 3.17
CA ASN A 64 0.02 15.35 4.44
C ASN A 64 -1.51 15.30 4.28
N SER A 65 -2.03 14.84 3.14
CA SER A 65 -3.48 14.75 2.88
C SER A 65 -4.17 13.63 3.67
N PHE A 66 -3.42 12.58 4.01
CA PHE A 66 -3.95 11.39 4.67
C PHE A 66 -3.19 11.14 5.98
N SER A 67 -3.90 10.81 7.05
CA SER A 67 -3.25 10.39 8.30
C SER A 67 -2.45 9.10 8.11
N LEU A 68 -2.98 8.16 7.33
CA LEU A 68 -2.37 6.86 7.11
C LEU A 68 -2.45 6.48 5.63
N VAL A 69 -1.34 6.01 5.08
CA VAL A 69 -1.29 5.40 3.75
C VAL A 69 -0.99 3.92 3.92
N ILE A 70 -1.80 3.06 3.30
CA ILE A 70 -1.67 1.61 3.32
C ILE A 70 -1.39 1.14 1.90
N VAL A 71 -0.34 0.33 1.72
CA VAL A 71 0.08 -0.15 0.41
C VAL A 71 0.13 -1.67 0.42
N SER A 72 -0.65 -2.31 -0.44
CA SER A 72 -0.80 -3.76 -0.49
C SER A 72 -0.46 -4.29 -1.88
N ASP A 73 0.56 -5.15 -1.98
CA ASP A 73 0.91 -5.90 -3.19
C ASP A 73 1.15 -5.04 -4.45
N ALA A 74 1.53 -3.76 -4.26
CA ALA A 74 1.73 -2.82 -5.36
C ALA A 74 3.23 -2.58 -5.66
N VAL A 75 4.03 -2.43 -4.61
CA VAL A 75 5.44 -2.02 -4.71
C VAL A 75 6.37 -3.15 -5.15
N ASP A 76 5.95 -4.40 -5.00
CA ASP A 76 6.73 -5.58 -5.42
C ASP A 76 6.91 -5.63 -6.95
N TYR A 77 5.98 -5.04 -7.70
CA TYR A 77 6.01 -4.93 -9.15
C TYR A 77 6.84 -3.74 -9.66
N LEU A 78 7.44 -2.95 -8.78
CA LEU A 78 8.21 -1.77 -9.18
C LEU A 78 9.69 -2.10 -9.39
N SER A 79 10.25 -1.50 -10.44
CA SER A 79 11.71 -1.45 -10.65
C SER A 79 12.37 -0.63 -9.54
N PRO A 80 13.67 -0.84 -9.23
CA PRO A 80 14.37 -0.01 -8.26
C PRO A 80 14.27 1.50 -8.56
N LYS A 81 14.29 1.88 -9.84
CA LYS A 81 14.14 3.28 -10.29
C LYS A 81 12.79 3.88 -9.85
N TYR A 82 11.70 3.14 -10.05
CA TYR A 82 10.36 3.64 -9.70
C TYR A 82 10.07 3.50 -8.20
N LEU A 83 10.56 2.43 -7.57
CA LEU A 83 10.30 2.15 -6.17
C LEU A 83 10.73 3.31 -5.26
N ASN A 84 11.92 3.90 -5.50
CA ASN A 84 12.37 5.05 -4.71
C ASN A 84 11.42 6.25 -4.84
N LYS A 85 11.06 6.61 -6.08
CA LYS A 85 10.14 7.72 -6.34
C LYS A 85 8.75 7.46 -5.76
N THR A 86 8.23 6.26 -5.92
CA THR A 86 6.89 5.87 -5.44
C THR A 86 6.84 5.88 -3.92
N LEU A 87 7.83 5.31 -3.21
CA LEU A 87 7.85 5.37 -1.74
C LEU A 87 7.94 6.80 -1.24
N SER A 88 8.75 7.64 -1.89
CA SER A 88 8.84 9.05 -1.52
C SER A 88 7.50 9.77 -1.68
N ASP A 89 6.79 9.52 -2.77
CA ASP A 89 5.48 10.13 -3.02
C ASP A 89 4.38 9.62 -2.06
N LEU A 90 4.40 8.32 -1.73
CA LEU A 90 3.50 7.72 -0.74
C LEU A 90 3.72 8.28 0.67
N ALA A 91 4.99 8.43 1.07
CA ALA A 91 5.34 9.04 2.35
C ALA A 91 5.03 10.54 2.39
N ARG A 92 5.13 11.25 1.26
CA ARG A 92 4.76 12.67 1.14
C ARG A 92 3.28 12.92 1.41
N VAL A 93 2.40 12.07 0.89
CA VAL A 93 0.94 12.26 1.05
C VAL A 93 0.42 11.81 2.43
N SER A 94 1.24 11.10 3.20
CA SER A 94 0.96 10.65 4.57
C SER A 94 1.40 11.69 5.60
N SER A 95 0.60 11.95 6.64
CA SER A 95 0.98 12.79 7.78
C SER A 95 1.52 11.99 8.96
N ASP A 96 0.92 10.84 9.29
CA ASP A 96 1.25 10.13 10.54
C ASP A 96 2.05 8.86 10.29
N GLY A 97 1.73 8.09 9.23
CA GLY A 97 2.50 6.91 8.89
C GLY A 97 2.13 6.22 7.59
N LEU A 98 3.08 5.43 7.09
CA LEU A 98 2.96 4.61 5.90
C LEU A 98 3.09 3.14 6.30
N VAL A 99 2.15 2.30 5.87
CA VAL A 99 2.20 0.85 6.08
C VAL A 99 2.35 0.16 4.74
N ILE A 100 3.33 -0.72 4.62
CA ILE A 100 3.63 -1.45 3.38
C ILE A 100 3.55 -2.95 3.63
N PHE A 101 2.68 -3.62 2.89
CA PHE A 101 2.55 -5.06 2.82
C PHE A 101 3.25 -5.57 1.54
N THR A 102 4.18 -6.52 1.70
CA THR A 102 4.96 -7.10 0.58
C THR A 102 5.09 -8.61 0.72
N GLY A 103 5.21 -9.31 -0.40
CA GLY A 103 5.34 -10.77 -0.42
C GLY A 103 6.66 -11.27 0.17
N PHE A 104 6.65 -12.47 0.76
CA PHE A 104 7.88 -13.14 1.18
C PHE A 104 8.69 -13.67 -0.02
N PRO A 105 10.03 -13.60 -0.01
CA PRO A 105 10.84 -14.29 -1.00
C PRO A 105 10.45 -15.78 -1.14
N GLY A 106 10.52 -16.31 -2.35
CA GLY A 106 10.19 -17.71 -2.63
C GLY A 106 8.69 -18.06 -2.65
N HIS A 107 7.81 -17.13 -2.26
CA HIS A 107 6.35 -17.30 -2.37
C HIS A 107 5.79 -16.78 -3.70
N SER A 108 6.66 -16.27 -4.59
CA SER A 108 6.28 -15.84 -5.93
C SER A 108 6.02 -17.05 -6.81
N ARG A 109 4.75 -17.46 -6.89
CA ARG A 109 4.22 -18.22 -8.03
C ARG A 109 3.78 -17.21 -9.08
N ALA A 110 4.72 -16.46 -9.66
CA ALA A 110 4.40 -15.44 -10.66
C ALA A 110 3.47 -16.06 -11.72
N ASN A 111 2.20 -15.68 -11.67
CA ASN A 111 1.22 -16.21 -12.59
C ASN A 111 1.51 -15.53 -13.92
N VAL A 112 1.85 -16.30 -14.96
CA VAL A 112 2.21 -15.73 -16.27
C VAL A 112 1.09 -14.83 -16.81
N ALA A 113 -0.15 -15.09 -16.41
CA ALA A 113 -1.33 -14.26 -16.70
C ALA A 113 -1.28 -12.85 -16.07
N GLU A 114 -0.59 -12.67 -14.95
CA GLU A 114 -0.45 -11.37 -14.28
C GLU A 114 0.64 -10.48 -14.92
N LEU A 115 1.49 -11.05 -15.78
CA LEU A 115 2.54 -10.30 -16.48
C LEU A 115 1.99 -9.28 -17.48
N SER A 116 0.86 -9.56 -18.12
CA SER A 116 0.19 -8.59 -19.01
C SER A 116 -0.33 -7.39 -18.23
N LYS A 117 -0.81 -7.61 -17.01
CA LYS A 117 -1.36 -6.56 -16.13
C LYS A 117 -0.28 -5.69 -15.50
N PHE A 118 0.83 -6.29 -15.07
CA PHE A 118 1.89 -5.57 -14.33
C PHE A 118 3.11 -5.19 -15.16
N GLY A 119 3.22 -5.72 -16.38
CA GLY A 119 4.35 -5.53 -17.29
C GLY A 119 5.66 -6.17 -16.83
N ARG A 120 5.72 -6.70 -15.60
CA ARG A 120 6.85 -7.45 -15.04
C ARG A 120 6.44 -8.38 -13.90
N PRO A 121 7.21 -9.45 -13.63
CA PRO A 121 6.97 -10.28 -12.46
C PRO A 121 7.20 -9.50 -11.16
N ALA A 122 6.42 -9.80 -10.12
CA ALA A 122 6.68 -9.32 -8.78
C ALA A 122 8.08 -9.75 -8.32
N LYS A 123 8.87 -8.78 -7.86
CA LYS A 123 10.16 -9.02 -7.22
C LYS A 123 9.97 -8.96 -5.71
N MET A 124 9.67 -10.10 -5.11
CA MET A 124 9.57 -10.25 -3.66
C MET A 124 10.97 -10.15 -3.03
N ARG A 125 11.19 -9.11 -2.21
CA ARG A 125 12.48 -8.79 -1.60
C ARG A 125 12.47 -9.21 -0.13
N SER A 126 13.62 -9.56 0.43
CA SER A 126 13.71 -9.95 1.84
C SER A 126 13.51 -8.75 2.76
N SER A 127 13.16 -9.01 4.02
CA SER A 127 13.01 -7.98 5.05
C SER A 127 14.30 -7.20 5.26
N SER A 128 15.43 -7.89 5.25
CA SER A 128 16.76 -7.28 5.31
C SER A 128 17.07 -6.36 4.11
N TRP A 129 16.53 -6.67 2.93
CA TRP A 129 16.66 -5.80 1.77
C TRP A 129 15.79 -4.55 1.95
N TRP A 130 14.53 -4.72 2.38
CA TRP A 130 13.61 -3.61 2.65
C TRP A 130 14.15 -2.67 3.71
N GLY A 131 14.66 -3.18 4.83
CA GLY A 131 15.28 -2.38 5.88
C GLY A 131 16.45 -1.52 5.36
N ARG A 132 17.36 -2.09 4.57
CA ARG A 132 18.45 -1.32 3.94
C ARG A 132 17.92 -0.26 2.97
N PHE A 133 16.90 -0.60 2.20
CA PHE A 133 16.30 0.31 1.23
C PHE A 133 15.60 1.50 1.90
N PHE A 134 14.89 1.27 3.01
CA PHE A 134 14.25 2.35 3.78
C PHE A 134 15.30 3.32 4.34
N VAL A 135 16.39 2.81 4.92
CA VAL A 135 17.51 3.65 5.40
C VAL A 135 18.11 4.49 4.26
N GLN A 136 18.34 3.89 3.09
CA GLN A 136 18.86 4.61 1.91
C GLN A 136 17.91 5.67 1.37
N THR A 137 16.61 5.56 1.63
CA THR A 137 15.57 6.49 1.19
C THR A 137 15.09 7.42 2.30
N SER A 138 15.83 7.47 3.42
CA SER A 138 15.51 8.28 4.61
C SER A 138 14.12 7.99 5.22
N LEU A 139 13.59 6.80 4.96
CA LEU A 139 12.39 6.28 5.62
C LEU A 139 12.82 5.50 6.86
N MET A 140 12.21 5.85 7.99
CA MET A 140 12.47 5.20 9.27
C MET A 140 11.28 4.34 9.68
N GLU A 141 11.57 3.19 10.27
CA GLU A 141 10.53 2.39 10.90
C GLU A 141 9.88 3.14 12.07
N ASN A 142 8.59 2.89 12.23
CA ASN A 142 7.79 3.39 13.33
C ASN A 142 7.67 2.29 14.39
N GLU A 143 8.70 2.17 15.24
CA GLU A 143 8.78 1.15 16.28
C GLU A 143 7.56 1.10 17.21
N ALA A 144 6.95 2.26 17.50
CA ALA A 144 5.75 2.33 18.33
C ALA A 144 4.55 1.69 17.63
N ALA A 145 4.39 1.94 16.33
CA ALA A 145 3.35 1.31 15.53
C ALA A 145 3.60 -0.19 15.35
N VAL A 146 4.86 -0.61 15.13
CA VAL A 146 5.24 -2.02 15.05
C VAL A 146 4.85 -2.77 16.33
N LYS A 147 5.28 -2.28 17.50
CA LYS A 147 4.96 -2.92 18.79
C LYS A 147 3.45 -3.02 19.03
N LYS A 148 2.71 -1.96 18.70
CA LYS A 148 1.24 -1.96 18.82
C LYS A 148 0.58 -2.96 17.87
N PHE A 149 1.07 -3.05 16.64
CA PHE A 149 0.58 -4.03 15.66
C PHE A 149 0.85 -5.46 16.13
N GLU A 150 2.06 -5.76 16.59
CA GLU A 150 2.44 -7.09 17.11
C GLU A 150 1.58 -7.50 18.31
N GLN A 151 1.31 -6.56 19.23
CA GLN A 151 0.41 -6.80 20.36
C GLN A 151 -0.99 -7.18 19.87
N VAL A 152 -1.61 -6.36 19.01
CA VAL A 152 -2.97 -6.61 18.51
C VAL A 152 -3.03 -7.86 17.64
N ALA A 153 -2.00 -8.13 16.83
CA ALA A 153 -1.91 -9.33 16.01
C ALA A 153 -1.87 -10.59 16.88
N THR A 154 -1.12 -10.55 18.00
CA THR A 154 -1.06 -11.67 18.96
C THR A 154 -2.41 -11.90 19.64
N GLU A 155 -3.05 -10.83 20.13
CA GLU A 155 -4.37 -10.88 20.78
C GLU A 155 -5.47 -11.40 19.84
N SER A 156 -5.39 -11.06 18.56
CA SER A 156 -6.33 -11.50 17.52
C SER A 156 -5.97 -12.83 16.85
N THR A 157 -4.89 -13.49 17.28
CA THR A 157 -4.34 -14.71 16.65
C THR A 157 -4.04 -14.54 15.15
N TYR A 158 -3.76 -13.32 14.73
CA TYR A 158 -3.46 -12.97 13.34
C TYR A 158 -2.00 -13.26 13.03
N THR A 159 -1.76 -14.16 12.08
CA THR A 159 -0.44 -14.45 11.54
C THR A 159 -0.31 -13.86 10.13
N PRO A 160 0.53 -12.83 9.92
CA PRO A 160 0.74 -12.25 8.60
C PRO A 160 1.26 -13.30 7.61
N ARG A 161 0.66 -13.35 6.42
CA ARG A 161 1.16 -14.16 5.28
C ARG A 161 2.10 -13.38 4.36
N CYS A 162 2.47 -12.18 4.78
CA CYS A 162 3.30 -11.22 4.07
C CYS A 162 4.19 -10.48 5.07
N GLN A 163 5.16 -9.74 4.55
CA GLN A 163 5.99 -8.83 5.33
C GLN A 163 5.24 -7.51 5.51
N VAL A 164 5.19 -7.02 6.74
CA VAL A 164 4.50 -5.79 7.11
C VAL A 164 5.51 -4.80 7.65
N PHE A 165 5.58 -3.61 7.05
CA PHE A 165 6.48 -2.54 7.48
C PHE A 165 5.67 -1.32 7.87
N HIS A 166 5.85 -0.84 9.11
CA HIS A 166 5.30 0.43 9.57
C HIS A 166 6.39 1.49 9.52
N LEU A 167 6.19 2.52 8.71
CA LEU A 167 7.14 3.59 8.45
C LEU A 167 6.58 4.93 8.93
N LYS A 168 7.48 5.83 9.32
CA LYS A 168 7.14 7.23 9.60
C LYS A 168 6.98 7.98 8.27
N SER A 169 6.04 8.92 8.23
CA SER A 169 5.95 9.92 7.15
C SER A 169 7.19 10.83 7.15
N PHE A 170 7.43 11.53 6.04
CA PHE A 170 8.40 12.62 6.04
C PHE A 170 7.88 13.75 6.93
N ARG A 171 8.71 14.20 7.87
CA ARG A 171 8.43 15.38 8.69
C ARG A 171 8.81 16.65 7.97
#